data_AF-K8A3Y9-F1
#
_entry.id   AF-K8A3Y9-F1
#
_cell.length_a   1.000
_cell.length_b   1.000
_cell.length_c   1.000
_cell.angle_alpha   90.00
_cell.angle_beta   90.00
_cell.angle_gamma   90.00
#
_symmetry.space_group_name_H-M   'P 1'
#
loop_
_entity.id
_entity.type
_entity.pdbx_description
1 polymer ?
#
loop_
_entity_poly.entity_id
_entity_poly.type
_entity_poly.pdbx_seq_one_letter_code
_entity_poly.pdbx_strand_id
1 'polypeptide(L)'
;MREFSQNNNKLIPVCEGIQGHKMKYSALLAFGMLCLSTGHALSATPTTSPELSYPEMMKTISGLQPLTFKAAHEKHQVLVFIDNQCSYCTYVVKNVDKYTDAGLTMSFLTVAPDSIRDSVISDMARVWCSADKQKSLKNAMVGFLPNNDATPACENLVKAQSDFAVKNGVNVTPTMVVLDNPPQVIIGSQPPDAILASLHAPQK
;
A
#
# COMPACT_ATOMS: atom_id res chain seq x y z
N MET A 1 38.17 -44.30 32.57
CA MET A 1 36.70 -44.29 32.73
C MET A 1 36.18 -43.25 31.72
N ARG A 2 35.79 -43.66 30.50
CA ARG A 2 34.40 -43.94 30.02
C ARG A 2 33.42 -42.82 30.43
N GLU A 3 32.65 -42.18 29.55
CA GLU A 3 32.23 -42.46 28.17
C GLU A 3 31.69 -41.19 27.49
N PHE A 4 31.76 -41.14 26.16
CA PHE A 4 31.09 -40.20 25.25
C PHE A 4 29.66 -40.68 24.96
N SER A 5 28.74 -39.75 24.65
CA SER A 5 27.68 -40.02 23.67
C SER A 5 27.15 -38.73 23.03
N GLN A 6 27.42 -38.58 21.73
CA GLN A 6 26.68 -37.73 20.81
C GLN A 6 25.58 -38.58 20.18
N ASN A 7 24.38 -38.03 19.99
CA ASN A 7 23.36 -38.67 19.17
C ASN A 7 23.13 -37.88 17.88
N ASN A 8 23.14 -38.60 16.77
CA ASN A 8 23.01 -38.16 15.38
C ASN A 8 21.62 -38.54 14.83
N ASN A 9 21.38 -38.10 13.58
CA ASN A 9 20.49 -38.67 12.55
C ASN A 9 19.16 -37.91 12.36
N LYS A 10 18.87 -37.10 11.32
CA LYS A 10 19.14 -37.06 9.86
C LYS A 10 18.09 -37.80 8.99
N LEU A 11 17.36 -36.97 8.22
CA LEU A 11 16.76 -37.06 6.87
C LEU A 11 15.80 -38.21 6.42
N ILE A 12 14.67 -37.74 5.87
CA ILE A 12 14.04 -38.02 4.53
C ILE A 12 14.06 -39.45 3.98
N PRO A 13 12.91 -39.97 3.51
CA PRO A 13 12.88 -40.94 2.43
C PRO A 13 12.42 -40.32 1.10
N VAL A 14 13.23 -40.63 0.09
CA VAL A 14 13.10 -40.40 -1.35
C VAL A 14 12.14 -41.46 -1.95
N CYS A 15 11.42 -41.08 -3.01
CA CYS A 15 10.65 -41.98 -3.87
C CYS A 15 11.56 -42.75 -4.84
N GLU A 16 11.35 -44.06 -4.95
CA GLU A 16 11.61 -45.01 -6.06
C GLU A 16 11.69 -46.39 -5.39
N GLY A 17 11.11 -47.49 -5.84
CA GLY A 17 10.42 -47.87 -7.04
C GLY A 17 10.51 -49.40 -7.11
N ILE A 18 9.56 -50.02 -7.83
CA ILE A 18 9.73 -51.28 -8.56
C ILE A 18 9.36 -52.62 -7.85
N GLN A 19 8.43 -53.29 -8.54
CA GLN A 19 8.15 -54.73 -8.69
C GLN A 19 7.41 -55.51 -7.59
N GLY A 20 6.14 -55.78 -7.91
CA GLY A 20 5.80 -57.13 -8.36
C GLY A 20 4.92 -57.93 -7.40
N HIS A 21 3.63 -57.64 -7.36
CA HIS A 21 2.65 -58.56 -6.79
C HIS A 21 1.87 -59.27 -7.89
N LYS A 22 2.07 -60.58 -7.99
CA LYS A 22 1.24 -61.50 -8.77
C LYS A 22 -0.14 -61.62 -8.09
N MET A 23 -1.17 -61.20 -8.82
CA MET A 23 -2.31 -62.04 -9.24
C MET A 23 -2.96 -62.93 -8.16
N LYS A 24 -4.23 -62.64 -7.80
CA LYS A 24 -5.40 -63.47 -8.16
C LYS A 24 -6.72 -62.95 -7.54
N TYR A 25 -7.62 -62.55 -8.45
CA TYR A 25 -9.08 -62.73 -8.51
C TYR A 25 -9.93 -62.89 -7.23
N SER A 26 -10.92 -62.01 -7.10
CA SER A 26 -12.36 -62.34 -7.18
C SER A 26 -13.17 -61.05 -6.99
N ALA A 27 -13.79 -60.52 -8.04
CA ALA A 27 -15.13 -60.87 -8.53
C ALA A 27 -16.21 -59.91 -7.96
N LEU A 28 -16.67 -59.04 -8.86
CA LEU A 28 -18.06 -58.61 -9.09
C LEU A 28 -18.82 -57.94 -7.93
N LEU A 29 -19.18 -56.67 -8.14
CA LEU A 29 -20.58 -56.25 -8.35
C LEU A 29 -20.62 -54.81 -8.87
N ALA A 30 -21.10 -54.65 -10.09
CA ALA A 30 -21.47 -53.37 -10.66
C ALA A 30 -22.80 -52.93 -10.06
N PHE A 31 -22.82 -51.75 -9.43
CA PHE A 31 -24.05 -50.97 -9.21
C PHE A 31 -23.89 -49.66 -9.95
N GLY A 32 -24.60 -49.54 -11.07
CA GLY A 32 -24.89 -48.24 -11.67
C GLY A 32 -25.97 -47.52 -10.88
N MET A 33 -25.85 -46.20 -10.73
CA MET A 33 -27.03 -45.35 -10.62
C MET A 33 -26.70 -43.90 -11.04
N LEU A 34 -27.24 -43.57 -12.21
CA LEU A 34 -27.76 -42.28 -12.67
C LEU A 34 -27.22 -40.98 -12.04
N CYS A 35 -26.46 -40.23 -12.85
CA CYS A 35 -26.45 -38.77 -12.85
C CYS A 35 -27.86 -38.25 -13.15
N LEU A 36 -28.44 -37.40 -12.30
CA LEU A 36 -29.43 -36.37 -12.65
C LEU A 36 -29.79 -35.57 -11.38
N SER A 37 -28.89 -34.69 -10.95
CA SER A 37 -29.28 -33.52 -10.16
C SER A 37 -29.23 -32.31 -11.07
N THR A 38 -30.40 -31.72 -11.27
CA THR A 38 -30.63 -30.51 -12.04
C THR A 38 -29.77 -29.38 -11.46
N GLY A 39 -28.69 -29.07 -12.17
CA GLY A 39 -27.92 -27.86 -11.95
C GLY A 39 -28.81 -26.66 -12.24
N HIS A 40 -29.45 -26.13 -11.21
CA HIS A 40 -29.93 -24.76 -11.24
C HIS A 40 -28.66 -23.90 -11.26
N ALA A 41 -28.32 -23.39 -12.44
CA ALA A 41 -27.36 -22.32 -12.56
C ALA A 41 -27.90 -21.12 -11.79
N LEU A 42 -27.50 -20.99 -10.50
CA LEU A 42 -27.51 -19.70 -9.85
C LEU A 42 -26.57 -18.84 -10.68
N SER A 43 -27.16 -17.96 -11.47
CA SER A 43 -26.44 -16.83 -12.02
C SER A 43 -25.93 -16.05 -10.82
N ALA A 44 -24.67 -16.26 -10.47
CA ALA A 44 -23.94 -15.34 -9.62
C ALA A 44 -23.92 -14.02 -10.39
N THR A 45 -24.83 -13.12 -10.06
CA THR A 45 -24.62 -11.71 -10.37
C THR A 45 -23.26 -11.37 -9.76
N PRO A 46 -22.31 -10.81 -10.54
CA PRO A 46 -21.08 -10.33 -9.95
C PRO A 46 -21.53 -9.26 -8.97
N THR A 47 -21.41 -9.58 -7.68
CA THR A 47 -21.51 -8.58 -6.62
C THR A 47 -20.34 -7.66 -6.89
N THR A 48 -20.63 -6.59 -7.62
CA THR A 48 -19.77 -5.41 -7.72
C THR A 48 -19.61 -4.99 -6.26
N SER A 49 -18.48 -5.35 -5.66
CA SER A 49 -17.95 -4.60 -4.53
C SER A 49 -18.09 -3.14 -4.93
N PRO A 50 -18.58 -2.24 -4.06
CA PRO A 50 -18.64 -0.83 -4.41
C PRO A 50 -17.19 -0.37 -4.61
N GLU A 51 -16.72 -0.40 -5.85
CA GLU A 51 -15.63 0.45 -6.27
C GLU A 51 -16.13 1.86 -5.98
N LEU A 52 -15.57 2.42 -4.93
CA LEU A 52 -15.89 3.75 -4.45
C LEU A 52 -15.76 4.68 -5.64
N SER A 53 -16.86 5.32 -6.05
CA SER A 53 -16.87 6.14 -7.25
C SER A 53 -15.84 7.27 -7.10
N TYR A 54 -15.25 7.74 -8.20
CA TYR A 54 -14.26 8.82 -8.16
C TYR A 54 -14.68 10.02 -7.26
N PRO A 55 -15.93 10.50 -7.30
CA PRO A 55 -16.40 11.56 -6.39
C PRO A 55 -16.36 11.18 -4.91
N GLU A 56 -16.73 9.95 -4.55
CA GLU A 56 -16.70 9.46 -3.18
C GLU A 56 -15.26 9.32 -2.68
N MET A 57 -14.33 8.94 -3.56
CA MET A 57 -12.92 8.79 -3.24
C MET A 57 -12.32 10.17 -2.94
N MET A 58 -12.59 11.14 -3.81
CA MET A 58 -12.15 12.51 -3.63
C MET A 58 -12.74 13.16 -2.38
N LYS A 59 -13.99 12.86 -2.04
CA LYS A 59 -14.61 13.28 -0.77
C LYS A 59 -13.88 12.69 0.43
N THR A 60 -13.55 11.40 0.37
CA THR A 60 -12.80 10.71 1.43
C THR A 60 -11.42 11.32 1.61
N ILE A 61 -10.66 11.50 0.52
CA ILE A 61 -9.33 12.12 0.53
C ILE A 61 -9.40 13.54 1.10
N SER A 62 -10.40 14.34 0.70
CA SER A 62 -10.58 15.71 1.21
C SER A 62 -10.82 15.73 2.72
N GLY A 63 -11.58 14.76 3.25
CA GLY A 63 -11.82 14.61 4.69
C GLY A 63 -10.56 14.26 5.50
N LEU A 64 -9.54 13.70 4.86
CA LEU A 64 -8.24 13.40 5.47
C LEU A 64 -7.31 14.62 5.54
N GLN A 65 -7.75 15.79 5.04
CA GLN A 65 -7.04 17.06 5.11
C GLN A 65 -5.57 16.93 4.65
N PRO A 66 -5.35 16.56 3.37
CA PRO A 66 -4.01 16.47 2.83
C PRO A 66 -3.30 17.81 2.90
N LEU A 67 -1.99 17.76 3.10
CA LEU A 67 -1.14 18.93 3.06
C LEU A 67 -0.75 19.17 1.60
N THR A 68 -1.24 20.25 0.99
CA THR A 68 -1.12 20.46 -0.46
C THR A 68 -0.11 21.56 -0.82
N PHE A 69 0.74 21.30 -1.80
CA PHE A 69 1.52 22.27 -2.56
C PHE A 69 0.91 22.39 -3.95
N LYS A 70 0.33 23.56 -4.26
CA LYS A 70 -0.40 23.77 -5.51
C LYS A 70 0.53 24.16 -6.65
N ALA A 71 0.33 23.55 -7.81
CA ALA A 71 0.92 24.02 -9.06
C ALA A 71 0.22 25.30 -9.54
N ALA A 72 0.97 26.26 -10.07
CA ALA A 72 0.40 27.47 -10.66
C ALA A 72 -0.40 27.16 -11.94
N HIS A 73 0.05 26.16 -12.71
CA HIS A 73 -0.60 25.64 -13.90
C HIS A 73 -0.85 24.15 -13.72
N GLU A 74 -1.83 23.81 -12.87
CA GLU A 74 -2.20 22.42 -12.56
C GLU A 74 -2.62 21.65 -13.81
N LYS A 75 -1.98 20.50 -14.01
CA LYS A 75 -2.31 19.49 -15.03
C LYS A 75 -2.87 18.22 -14.39
N HIS A 76 -2.25 17.80 -13.28
CA HIS A 76 -2.65 16.60 -12.54
C HIS A 76 -2.58 16.85 -11.03
N GLN A 77 -3.44 16.16 -10.29
CA GLN A 77 -3.37 16.08 -8.84
C GLN A 77 -2.69 14.77 -8.44
N VAL A 78 -1.70 14.86 -7.55
CA VAL A 78 -0.93 13.71 -7.08
C VAL A 78 -1.08 13.60 -5.57
N LEU A 79 -1.68 12.50 -5.11
CA LEU A 79 -1.71 12.14 -3.70
C LEU A 79 -0.44 11.35 -3.36
N VAL A 80 0.33 11.81 -2.39
CA VAL A 80 1.60 11.20 -2.00
C VAL A 80 1.51 10.72 -0.56
N PHE A 81 1.72 9.43 -0.38
CA PHE A 81 1.83 8.79 0.92
C PHE A 81 3.28 8.81 1.39
N ILE A 82 3.55 9.39 2.54
CA ILE A 82 4.90 9.68 3.05
C ILE A 82 5.05 9.35 4.53
N ASP A 83 6.31 9.23 4.96
CA ASP A 83 6.76 9.14 6.35
C ASP A 83 7.94 10.13 6.52
N ASN A 84 8.01 10.87 7.63
CA ASN A 84 9.11 11.81 7.91
C ASN A 84 10.46 11.15 8.19
N GLN A 85 10.51 9.85 8.46
CA GLN A 85 11.76 9.09 8.68
C GLN A 85 12.27 8.40 7.39
N CYS A 86 11.59 8.60 6.26
CA CYS A 86 11.90 7.98 4.97
C CYS A 86 12.78 8.90 4.09
N SER A 87 13.99 8.44 3.74
CA SER A 87 14.95 9.21 2.94
C SER A 87 14.46 9.53 1.52
N TYR A 88 13.73 8.62 0.89
CA TYR A 88 13.12 8.86 -0.42
C TYR A 88 11.96 9.87 -0.34
N CYS A 89 11.23 9.89 0.77
CA CYS A 89 10.16 10.85 1.04
C CYS A 89 10.74 12.26 1.22
N THR A 90 11.89 12.34 1.90
CA THR A 90 12.68 13.58 2.02
C THR A 90 13.04 14.15 0.65
N TYR A 91 13.49 13.29 -0.28
CA TYR A 91 13.80 13.73 -1.65
C TYR A 91 12.57 14.35 -2.34
N VAL A 92 11.41 13.71 -2.27
CA VAL A 92 10.17 14.19 -2.90
C VAL A 92 9.77 15.55 -2.33
N VAL A 93 9.68 15.67 -1.00
CA VAL A 93 9.24 16.92 -0.34
C VAL A 93 10.24 18.05 -0.54
N LYS A 94 11.56 17.77 -0.48
CA LYS A 94 12.60 18.77 -0.73
C LYS A 94 12.55 19.32 -2.15
N ASN A 95 12.17 18.49 -3.12
CA ASN A 95 12.08 18.86 -4.53
C ASN A 95 10.63 19.18 -4.95
N VAL A 96 9.70 19.38 -4.03
CA VAL A 96 8.26 19.56 -4.34
C VAL A 96 8.02 20.66 -5.37
N ASP A 97 8.83 21.71 -5.34
CA ASP A 97 8.73 22.84 -6.27
C ASP A 97 8.95 22.39 -7.74
N LYS A 98 9.83 21.40 -7.99
CA LYS A 98 10.02 20.81 -9.33
C LYS A 98 8.78 20.09 -9.83
N TYR A 99 8.01 19.47 -8.94
CA TYR A 99 6.76 18.79 -9.30
C TYR A 99 5.67 19.83 -9.62
N THR A 100 5.54 20.86 -8.78
CA THR A 100 4.55 21.93 -9.00
C THR A 100 4.85 22.74 -10.25
N ASP A 101 6.13 22.98 -10.57
CA ASP A 101 6.56 23.66 -11.80
C ASP A 101 6.23 22.84 -13.06
N ALA A 102 6.23 21.51 -12.94
CA ALA A 102 5.83 20.61 -14.03
C ALA A 102 4.30 20.55 -14.25
N GLY A 103 3.51 21.14 -13.32
CA GLY A 103 2.05 21.11 -13.32
C GLY A 103 1.44 20.02 -12.43
N LEU A 104 2.20 19.43 -11.52
CA LEU A 104 1.70 18.43 -10.57
C LEU A 104 1.37 19.10 -9.24
N THR A 105 0.09 19.17 -8.88
CA THR A 105 -0.31 19.60 -7.53
C THR A 105 -0.11 18.44 -6.57
N MET A 106 0.79 18.63 -5.60
CA MET A 106 1.25 17.57 -4.70
C MET A 106 0.52 17.65 -3.36
N SER A 107 -0.24 16.62 -3.00
CA SER A 107 -1.02 16.51 -1.77
C SER A 107 -0.50 15.37 -0.91
N PHE A 108 -0.09 15.63 0.32
CA PHE A 108 0.60 14.67 1.16
C PHE A 108 -0.29 14.10 2.27
N LEU A 109 -0.22 12.78 2.48
CA LEU A 109 -0.80 12.06 3.60
C LEU A 109 0.28 11.25 4.32
N THR A 110 0.13 11.08 5.63
CA THR A 110 1.09 10.34 6.45
C THR A 110 0.79 8.85 6.44
N VAL A 111 1.83 8.04 6.31
CA VAL A 111 1.85 6.61 6.64
C VAL A 111 2.74 6.45 7.87
N ALA A 112 2.25 5.76 8.89
CA ALA A 112 3.00 5.46 10.10
C ALA A 112 3.30 3.95 10.15
N PRO A 113 4.49 3.51 9.69
CA PRO A 113 4.86 2.10 9.69
C PRO A 113 4.83 1.52 11.10
N ASP A 114 4.39 0.27 11.25
CA ASP A 114 4.18 -0.36 12.56
C ASP A 114 5.41 -0.32 13.48
N SER A 115 6.62 -0.40 12.92
CA SER A 115 7.88 -0.38 13.67
C SER A 115 8.21 0.97 14.33
N ILE A 116 7.67 2.07 13.79
CA ILE A 116 7.95 3.46 14.22
C ILE A 116 6.65 4.28 14.34
N ARG A 117 5.52 3.59 14.51
CA ARG A 117 4.18 4.17 14.36
C ARG A 117 3.94 5.35 15.29
N ASP A 118 4.29 5.21 16.56
CA ASP A 118 4.03 6.24 17.56
C ASP A 118 4.88 7.49 17.34
N SER A 119 6.15 7.35 16.96
CA SER A 119 7.03 8.49 16.67
C SER A 119 6.56 9.24 15.42
N VAL A 120 6.20 8.52 14.36
CA VAL A 120 5.70 9.15 13.12
C VAL A 120 4.38 9.88 13.38
N ILE A 121 3.46 9.27 14.12
CA ILE A 121 2.19 9.92 14.47
C ILE A 121 2.43 11.18 15.30
N SER A 122 3.28 11.11 16.33
CA SER A 122 3.56 12.26 17.19
C SER A 122 4.20 13.42 16.40
N ASP A 123 5.23 13.13 15.61
CA ASP A 123 5.95 14.12 14.81
C ASP A 123 5.05 14.77 13.75
N MET A 124 4.32 13.94 12.99
CA MET A 124 3.48 14.42 11.91
C MET A 124 2.23 15.10 12.44
N ALA A 125 1.72 14.73 13.62
CA ALA A 125 0.65 15.48 14.26
C ALA A 125 1.09 16.91 14.59
N ARG A 126 2.34 17.13 15.03
CA ARG A 126 2.89 18.48 15.24
C ARG A 126 2.95 19.27 13.94
N VAL A 127 3.34 18.63 12.83
CA VAL A 127 3.32 19.25 11.49
C VAL A 127 1.91 19.68 11.09
N TRP A 128 0.90 18.80 11.25
CA TRP A 128 -0.50 19.10 10.91
C TRP A 128 -1.15 20.09 11.88
N CYS A 129 -0.62 20.26 13.08
CA CYS A 129 -1.06 21.29 14.02
C CYS A 129 -0.34 22.63 13.86
N SER A 130 0.72 22.70 13.05
CA SER A 130 1.50 23.91 12.90
C SER A 130 0.78 24.99 12.07
N ALA A 131 1.13 26.25 12.32
CA ALA A 131 0.60 27.40 11.60
C ALA A 131 0.99 27.38 10.11
N ASP A 132 2.23 27.03 9.82
CA ASP A 132 2.76 26.87 8.46
C ASP A 132 3.10 25.40 8.22
N LYS A 133 2.08 24.63 7.84
CA LYS A 133 2.20 23.19 7.61
C LYS A 133 3.22 22.88 6.51
N GLN A 134 3.25 23.66 5.43
CA GLN A 134 4.16 23.43 4.30
C GLN A 134 5.62 23.57 4.72
N LYS A 135 5.95 24.65 5.44
CA LYS A 135 7.30 24.83 5.99
C LYS A 135 7.63 23.75 7.02
N SER A 136 6.70 23.44 7.92
CA SER A 136 6.89 22.40 8.93
C SER A 136 7.13 21.03 8.31
N LEU A 137 6.43 20.68 7.22
CA LEU A 137 6.64 19.41 6.52
C LEU A 137 8.04 19.37 5.88
N LYS A 138 8.44 20.43 5.17
CA LYS A 138 9.79 20.53 4.59
C LYS A 138 10.88 20.36 5.66
N ASN A 139 10.69 20.95 6.84
CA ASN A 139 11.63 20.87 7.96
C ASN A 139 11.62 19.50 8.66
N ALA A 140 10.44 18.91 8.87
CA ALA A 140 10.30 17.61 9.53
C ALA A 140 11.00 16.48 8.75
N MET A 141 11.01 16.57 7.41
CA MET A 141 11.72 15.64 6.53
C MET A 141 13.25 15.64 6.71
N VAL A 142 13.80 16.67 7.35
CA VAL A 142 15.24 16.74 7.67
C VAL A 142 15.50 16.77 9.18
N GLY A 143 14.52 16.34 9.97
CA GLY A 143 14.63 16.17 11.42
C GLY A 143 14.31 17.41 12.27
N PHE A 144 13.85 18.52 11.67
CA PHE A 144 13.48 19.72 12.42
C PHE A 144 11.97 19.83 12.60
N LEU A 145 11.48 19.45 13.78
CA LEU A 145 10.07 19.54 14.14
C LEU A 145 9.67 20.98 14.51
N PRO A 146 8.42 21.39 14.23
CA PRO A 146 7.97 22.74 14.56
C PRO A 146 7.87 22.96 16.07
N ASN A 147 8.04 24.20 16.53
CA ASN A 147 7.97 24.58 17.94
C ASN A 147 6.51 24.68 18.44
N ASN A 148 5.81 23.55 18.41
CA ASN A 148 4.49 23.35 18.97
C ASN A 148 4.32 21.87 19.38
N ASP A 149 3.34 21.61 20.23
CA ASP A 149 2.92 20.27 20.59
C ASP A 149 1.87 19.72 19.61
N ALA A 150 1.71 18.40 19.61
CA ALA A 150 0.58 17.76 18.95
C ALA A 150 -0.69 17.98 19.78
N THR A 151 -1.85 17.95 19.10
CA THR A 151 -3.15 17.89 19.78
C THR A 151 -3.81 16.53 19.50
N PRO A 152 -4.73 16.07 20.36
CA PRO A 152 -5.47 14.84 20.09
C PRO A 152 -6.19 14.85 18.74
N ALA A 153 -6.66 16.02 18.27
CA ALA A 153 -7.29 16.15 16.96
C ALA A 153 -6.31 15.88 15.81
N CYS A 154 -5.08 16.43 15.88
CA CYS A 154 -4.05 16.19 14.87
C CYS A 154 -3.53 14.75 14.91
N GLU A 155 -3.38 14.16 16.10
CA GLU A 155 -3.00 12.74 16.23
C GLU A 155 -4.05 11.82 15.61
N ASN A 156 -5.33 12.07 15.90
CA ASN A 156 -6.43 11.31 15.32
C ASN A 156 -6.50 11.49 13.80
N LEU A 157 -6.24 12.70 13.30
CA LEU A 157 -6.15 12.95 11.86
C LEU A 157 -5.03 12.13 11.22
N VAL A 158 -3.81 12.18 11.76
CA VAL A 158 -2.66 11.44 11.22
C VAL A 158 -2.87 9.92 11.32
N LYS A 159 -3.48 9.43 12.40
CA LYS A 159 -3.92 8.02 12.51
C LYS A 159 -4.89 7.67 11.38
N ALA A 160 -5.91 8.48 11.14
CA ALA A 160 -6.88 8.25 10.06
C ALA A 160 -6.23 8.26 8.67
N GLN A 161 -5.24 9.13 8.43
CA GLN A 161 -4.46 9.12 7.19
C GLN A 161 -3.68 7.81 7.00
N SER A 162 -2.99 7.37 8.05
CA SER A 162 -2.23 6.12 8.00
C SER A 162 -3.13 4.91 7.82
N ASP A 163 -4.27 4.87 8.51
CA ASP A 163 -5.21 3.77 8.42
C ASP A 163 -5.87 3.72 7.03
N PHE A 164 -6.15 4.88 6.43
CA PHE A 164 -6.58 4.98 5.04
C PHE A 164 -5.51 4.44 4.09
N ALA A 165 -4.23 4.80 4.29
CA ALA A 165 -3.14 4.31 3.43
C ALA A 165 -3.02 2.78 3.49
N VAL A 166 -2.98 2.20 4.69
CA VAL A 166 -2.89 0.75 4.91
C VAL A 166 -4.09 0.02 4.31
N LYS A 167 -5.31 0.53 4.55
CA LYS A 167 -6.55 -0.05 3.99
C LYS A 167 -6.54 -0.08 2.46
N ASN A 168 -5.89 0.88 1.82
CA ASN A 168 -5.76 0.97 0.36
C ASN A 168 -4.46 0.34 -0.16
N GLY A 169 -3.78 -0.51 0.64
CA GLY A 169 -2.65 -1.32 0.19
C GLY A 169 -1.32 -0.57 0.05
N VAL A 170 -1.21 0.63 0.63
CA VAL A 170 0.05 1.38 0.64
C VAL A 170 0.99 0.77 1.69
N ASN A 171 1.94 -0.04 1.22
CA ASN A 171 2.91 -0.73 2.08
C ASN A 171 4.34 -0.17 1.98
N VAL A 172 4.58 0.77 1.06
CA VAL A 172 5.89 1.37 0.82
C VAL A 172 5.77 2.88 0.65
N THR A 173 6.75 3.64 1.12
CA THR A 173 6.79 5.10 0.99
C THR A 173 8.08 5.57 0.28
N PRO A 174 8.01 6.62 -0.56
CA PRO A 174 6.78 7.27 -0.99
C PRO A 174 6.00 6.38 -1.97
N THR A 175 4.66 6.44 -1.89
CA THR A 175 3.77 5.95 -2.94
C THR A 175 2.98 7.14 -3.46
N MET A 176 2.96 7.34 -4.78
CA MET A 176 2.25 8.43 -5.44
C MET A 176 1.05 7.87 -6.18
N VAL A 177 -0.07 8.56 -6.10
CA VAL A 177 -1.29 8.25 -6.85
C VAL A 177 -1.68 9.48 -7.65
N VAL A 178 -1.58 9.39 -8.97
CA VAL A 178 -2.09 10.42 -9.87
C VAL A 178 -3.61 10.24 -9.93
N LEU A 179 -4.35 11.24 -9.46
CA LEU A 179 -5.80 11.21 -9.27
C LEU A 179 -6.57 11.54 -10.55
N ASP A 180 -6.06 11.10 -11.69
CA ASP A 180 -6.82 11.10 -12.95
C ASP A 180 -7.90 10.01 -12.89
N ASN A 181 -8.73 9.90 -13.94
CA ASN A 181 -9.73 8.85 -14.04
C ASN A 181 -9.42 7.95 -15.27
N PRO A 182 -8.92 6.72 -15.08
CA PRO A 182 -8.68 6.03 -13.80
C PRO A 182 -7.42 6.54 -13.06
N PRO A 183 -7.34 6.35 -11.73
CA PRO A 183 -6.15 6.73 -10.96
C PRO A 183 -4.97 5.82 -11.30
N GLN A 184 -3.76 6.38 -11.27
CA GLN A 184 -2.54 5.65 -11.57
C GLN A 184 -1.57 5.65 -10.38
N VAL A 185 -1.08 4.48 -9.99
CA VAL A 185 -0.18 4.30 -8.85
C VAL A 185 1.27 4.23 -9.34
N ILE A 186 2.12 5.03 -8.71
CA ILE A 186 3.56 5.11 -8.97
C ILE A 186 4.28 4.82 -7.65
N ILE A 187 5.04 3.73 -7.63
CA ILE A 187 5.77 3.28 -6.46
C ILE A 187 7.17 3.93 -6.42
N GLY A 188 7.53 4.47 -5.26
CA GLY A 188 8.82 5.09 -5.02
C GLY A 188 8.93 6.53 -5.49
N SER A 189 10.10 7.13 -5.27
CA SER A 189 10.38 8.50 -5.71
C SER A 189 10.73 8.52 -7.20
N GLN A 190 9.82 8.99 -8.04
CA GLN A 190 10.07 9.23 -9.46
C GLN A 190 10.19 10.74 -9.74
N PRO A 191 11.06 11.17 -10.67
CA PRO A 191 11.12 12.56 -11.10
C PRO A 191 9.88 12.96 -11.92
N PRO A 192 9.53 14.26 -12.01
CA PRO A 192 8.29 14.71 -12.64
C PRO A 192 8.13 14.30 -14.11
N ASP A 193 9.22 14.32 -14.88
CA ASP A 193 9.25 13.93 -16.29
C ASP A 193 8.94 12.43 -16.48
N ALA A 194 9.51 11.57 -15.63
CA ALA A 194 9.20 10.14 -15.65
C ALA A 194 7.73 9.85 -15.28
N ILE A 195 7.19 10.59 -14.30
CA ILE A 195 5.76 10.50 -13.94
C ILE A 195 4.91 10.86 -15.16
N LEU A 196 5.13 12.03 -15.77
CA LEU A 196 4.37 12.50 -16.93
C LEU A 196 4.50 11.56 -18.14
N ALA A 197 5.68 11.00 -18.37
CA ALA A 197 5.89 10.02 -19.44
C ALA A 197 5.08 8.73 -19.20
N SER A 198 4.95 8.29 -17.95
CA SER A 198 4.19 7.08 -17.60
C SER A 198 2.68 7.24 -17.81
N LEU A 199 2.14 8.45 -17.65
CA LEU A 199 0.71 8.75 -17.84
C LEU A 199 0.27 8.67 -19.31
N HIS A 200 1.20 8.87 -20.25
CA HIS A 200 0.93 8.80 -21.68
C HIS A 200 1.22 7.42 -22.29
N ALA A 201 1.74 6.47 -21.51
CA ALA A 201 2.06 5.14 -22.00
C ALA A 201 0.81 4.24 -22.02
N PRO A 202 0.58 3.43 -23.07
CA PRO A 202 -0.46 2.41 -23.05
C PRO A 202 -0.18 1.41 -21.94
N GLN A 203 -1.13 1.24 -21.02
CA GLN A 203 -1.06 0.17 -20.04
C GLN A 203 -1.08 -1.17 -20.80
N LYS A 204 -0.01 -1.97 -20.64
CA LYS A 204 0.14 -3.29 -21.26
C LYS A 204 -0.44 -4.38 -20.37
#